data_AF-G2H0R7-F1
#
_entry.id   AF-G2H0R7-F1
#
_cell.length_a   1.000
_cell.length_b   1.000
_cell.length_c   1.000
_cell.angle_alpha   90.00
_cell.angle_beta   90.00
_cell.angle_gamma   90.00
#
_symmetry.space_group_name_H-M   'P 1'
#
loop_
_entity.id
_entity.type
_entity.pdbx_description
1 polymer ?
#
loop_
_entity_poly.entity_id
_entity_poly.type
_entity_poly.pdbx_seq_one_letter_code
_entity_poly.pdbx_strand_id
1 'polypeptide(L)' 'METKNLTIKELNYTTTRFISSAPDIHHLPAYEGIEIAFAGRSNAGKSSALNALTHKKGLAR' A
#
# COMPACT_ATOMS: atom_id res chain seq x y z
N MET A 1 -0.85 24.23 26.59
CA MET A 1 -1.07 22.97 25.85
C MET A 1 0.01 22.88 24.80
N GLU A 2 0.93 21.93 24.95
CA GLU A 2 2.05 21.75 24.03
C GLU A 2 1.56 21.04 22.77
N THR A 3 1.57 21.75 21.64
CA THR A 3 1.27 21.17 20.32
C THR A 3 2.43 20.26 19.93
N LYS A 4 2.20 18.94 19.99
CA LYS A 4 3.10 17.95 19.39
C LYS A 4 3.18 18.22 17.88
N ASN A 5 4.27 18.87 17.45
CA ASN A 5 4.67 18.89 16.05
C ASN A 5 4.98 17.45 15.64
N LEU A 6 4.01 16.78 15.03
CA LEU A 6 4.22 15.51 14.36
C LEU A 6 5.10 15.81 13.14
N THR A 7 6.41 15.72 13.31
CA THR A 7 7.34 15.70 12.18
C THR A 7 6.91 14.53 11.29
N ILE A 8 6.31 14.83 10.14
CA ILE A 8 5.94 13.82 9.16
C ILE A 8 7.25 13.15 8.76
N LYS A 9 7.45 11.91 9.23
CA LYS A 9 8.57 11.09 8.79
C LYS A 9 8.42 10.91 7.28
N GLU A 10 9.44 11.28 6.52
CA GLU A 10 9.43 11.14 5.07
C GLU A 10 9.32 9.65 4.72
N LEU A 11 8.23 9.26 4.06
CA LEU A 11 7.94 7.88 3.70
C LEU A 11 8.48 7.61 2.28
N ASN A 12 9.42 6.68 2.17
CA ASN A 12 9.96 6.26 0.88
C ASN A 12 9.15 5.10 0.29
N TYR A 13 8.22 5.41 -0.64
CA TYR A 13 7.37 4.41 -1.28
C TYR A 13 8.03 3.65 -2.44
N THR A 14 9.23 4.05 -2.88
CA THR A 14 9.93 3.40 -4.01
C THR A 14 10.45 2.00 -3.67
N THR A 15 10.61 1.70 -2.38
CA THR A 15 11.06 0.39 -1.88
C THR A 15 9.93 -0.63 -1.72
N THR A 16 8.70 -0.29 -2.12
CA THR A 16 7.53 -1.18 -2.02
C THR A 16 7.74 -2.48 -2.82
N ARG A 17 7.28 -3.61 -2.27
CA ARG A 17 7.37 -4.95 -2.89
C ARG A 17 6.09 -5.74 -2.65
N PHE A 18 5.80 -6.67 -3.55
CA PHE A 18 4.76 -7.68 -3.32
C PHE A 18 5.18 -8.60 -2.18
N ILE A 19 4.25 -8.90 -1.26
CA ILE A 19 4.48 -9.79 -0.11
C ILE A 19 3.78 -11.12 -0.35
N SER A 20 2.46 -11.10 -0.51
CA SER A 20 1.65 -12.30 -0.72
C SER A 20 0.32 -11.95 -1.39
N SER A 21 -0.36 -12.98 -1.89
CA SER A 21 -1.76 -12.94 -2.29
C SER A 21 -2.57 -13.84 -1.35
N ALA A 22 -3.73 -13.37 -0.92
CA ALA A 22 -4.65 -14.16 -0.11
C ALA A 22 -5.94 -14.43 -0.92
N PRO A 23 -6.17 -15.66 -1.40
CA PRO A 23 -7.37 -16.00 -2.17
C PRO A 23 -8.65 -15.98 -1.31
N ASP A 24 -8.50 -16.18 0.00
CA ASP A 24 -9.56 -16.05 0.99
C ASP A 24 -8.98 -15.54 2.33
N ILE A 25 -9.87 -15.30 3.31
CA ILE A 25 -9.52 -14.69 4.60
C ILE A 25 -8.55 -15.53 5.44
N HIS A 26 -8.52 -16.87 5.26
CA HIS A 26 -7.66 -17.76 6.04
C HIS A 26 -6.19 -17.72 5.59
N HIS A 27 -5.93 -17.16 4.40
CA HIS A 27 -4.59 -16.99 3.84
C HIS A 27 -4.00 -15.60 4.11
N LEU A 28 -4.68 -14.74 4.88
CA LEU A 28 -4.14 -13.44 5.24
C LEU A 28 -2.93 -13.60 6.17
N PRO A 29 -1.86 -12.80 5.98
CA PRO A 29 -0.77 -12.75 6.93
C PRO A 29 -1.25 -12.20 8.28
N ALA A 30 -0.43 -12.37 9.32
CA ALA A 30 -0.69 -11.73 10.60
C ALA A 30 -0.78 -10.20 10.43
N TYR A 31 -1.74 -9.58 11.12
CA TYR A 31 -1.93 -8.13 11.08
C TYR A 31 -0.76 -7.41 11.75
N GLU A 32 -0.10 -6.51 11.03
CA GLU A 32 1.01 -5.71 11.54
C GLU A 32 0.95 -4.26 11.04
N GLY A 33 0.83 -3.31 11.97
CA GLY A 33 0.93 -1.88 11.65
C GLY A 33 -0.31 -1.31 10.93
N ILE A 34 -0.07 -0.33 10.04
CA ILE A 34 -1.14 0.39 9.33
C ILE A 34 -1.26 -0.18 7.91
N GLU A 35 -2.48 -0.54 7.51
CA GLU A 35 -2.78 -1.05 6.18
C GLU A 35 -3.74 -0.11 5.44
N ILE A 36 -3.57 -0.01 4.11
CA ILE A 36 -4.40 0.81 3.24
C ILE A 36 -4.94 -0.09 2.12
N ALA A 37 -6.27 -0.26 2.07
CA ALA A 37 -6.94 -1.03 1.04
C ALA A 37 -7.27 -0.16 -0.19
N PHE A 38 -7.01 -0.66 -1.39
CA PHE A 38 -7.37 -0.03 -2.65
C PHE A 38 -8.61 -0.71 -3.25
N ALA A 39 -9.73 0.02 -3.35
CA ALA A 39 -10.99 -0.48 -3.92
C ALA A 39 -11.40 0.35 -5.15
N GLY A 40 -12.12 -0.27 -6.09
CA GLY A 40 -12.60 0.40 -7.30
C GLY A 40 -13.01 -0.55 -8.43
N ARG A 41 -13.80 -0.03 -9.39
CA ARG A 41 -14.45 -0.82 -10.46
C ARG A 41 -13.48 -1.58 -11.38
N SER A 42 -12.32 -1.01 -11.68
CA SER A 42 -11.36 -1.58 -12.65
C SER A 42 -10.07 -2.00 -11.96
N ASN A 43 -9.57 -3.20 -12.26
CA ASN A 43 -8.25 -3.64 -11.78
C ASN A 43 -7.13 -2.81 -12.42
N ALA A 44 -7.21 -2.56 -13.73
CA ALA A 44 -6.24 -1.73 -14.44
C ALA A 44 -6.07 -0.33 -13.81
N GLY A 45 -7.18 0.29 -13.37
CA GLY A 45 -7.14 1.60 -12.69
C GLY A 45 -6.46 1.53 -11.32
N LYS A 46 -6.80 0.52 -10.51
CA LYS A 46 -6.16 0.30 -9.19
C LYS A 46 -4.66 0.03 -9.32
N SER A 47 -4.28 -0.86 -10.23
CA SER A 47 -2.88 -1.20 -10.49
C SER A 47 -2.11 0.01 -11.03
N SER A 48 -2.72 0.84 -11.89
CA SER A 48 -2.12 2.08 -12.38
C SER A 48 -1.86 3.09 -11.25
N ALA A 49 -2.82 3.27 -10.34
CA ALA A 49 -2.67 4.17 -9.21
C ALA A 49 -1.56 3.68 -8.25
N LEU A 50 -1.53 2.38 -7.92
CA LEU A 50 -0.50 1.80 -7.05
C LEU A 50 0.91 1.95 -7.66
N ASN A 51 1.05 1.67 -8.95
CA ASN A 51 2.30 1.83 -9.68
C ASN A 51 2.77 3.30 -9.72
N ALA A 52 1.83 4.25 -9.87
CA ALA A 52 2.12 5.68 -9.84
C ALA A 52 2.59 6.15 -8.45
N LEU A 53 1.87 5.77 -7.38
CA LEU A 53 2.20 6.15 -5.99
C LEU A 53 3.55 5.61 -5.52
N THR A 54 3.94 4.44 -6.02
CA THR A 54 5.20 3.79 -5.64
C THR A 54 6.36 4.11 -6.58
N HIS A 55 6.10 4.83 -7.69
CA HIS A 55 7.06 5.02 -8.78
C HIS A 55 7.64 3.70 -9.33
N LYS A 56 6.85 2.61 -9.34
CA LYS A 56 7.27 1.30 -9.87
C LYS A 56 6.37 0.85 -11.00
N LYS A 57 6.97 0.49 -12.14
CA LYS A 57 6.24 -0.15 -13.24
C LYS A 57 6.04 -1.64 -12.92
N GLY A 58 4.79 -2.11 -13.00
CA GLY A 58 4.46 -3.53 -12.91
C GLY A 58 4.50 -4.15 -11.50
N LEU A 59 4.52 -3.33 -10.43
CA LEU A 59 4.39 -3.82 -9.06
C LEU A 59 3.01 -4.48 -8.87
N ALA A 60 1.95 -3.79 -9.29
CA ALA A 60 0.63 -4.36 -9.46
C ALA A 60 0.33 -4.55 -10.96
N ARG A 61 -0.33 -5.66 -11.27
CA ARG A 61 -0.72 -6.07 -12.62
C ARG A 61 -2.23 -6.02 -12.79
#